data_AF-A0A9D1MTI6-F1
#
_entry.id   AF-A0A9D1MTI6-F1
#
_cell.length_a   1.000
_cell.length_b   1.000
_cell.length_c   1.000
_cell.angle_alpha   90.00
_cell.angle_beta   90.00
_cell.angle_gamma   90.00
#
_symmetry.space_group_name_H-M   'P 1'
#
loop_
_entity.id
_entity.type
_entity.pdbx_description
1 polymer ?
#
loop_
_entity_poly.entity_id
_entity_poly.type
_entity_poly.pdbx_seq_one_letter_code
_entity_poly.pdbx_strand_id
1 'polypeptide(L)'
;MKANSKTIKTKQSSNCPVNCCSTSHKIWSAIALAGLFACGLILGLTYNEKGVEDKISLTVEQCDAIANEIVNMTKTGVGPEKVETLNQLKDAYSSGCAGRLVIIERTPVVAAEEKSEIMSTCSRIEQLLKERLIPEDDIRYEAHLRNADTYSTLAERGCEENADMYKTLALREIEIATALQPEEYMTENDTVIVIDTFKKLNMQREAKEFLNKIEKLIDPATDFILQMEQVINE
;
A
#
# COMPACT_ATOMS: atom_id res chain seq x y z
N MET A 1 49.95 -33.41 44.95
CA MET A 1 49.44 -33.15 46.31
C MET A 1 48.28 -32.17 46.25
N LYS A 2 47.17 -32.56 46.90
CA LYS A 2 46.08 -31.75 47.48
C LYS A 2 45.04 -31.06 46.58
N ALA A 3 43.82 -31.58 46.76
CA ALA A 3 42.49 -31.13 46.37
C ALA A 3 42.00 -29.84 47.05
N ASN A 4 41.00 -29.19 46.44
CA ASN A 4 39.66 -28.83 47.00
C ASN A 4 38.96 -27.87 46.02
N SER A 5 37.78 -28.10 45.45
CA SER A 5 36.44 -28.47 45.96
C SER A 5 35.63 -27.30 46.54
N LYS A 6 34.53 -26.98 45.83
CA LYS A 6 33.23 -26.38 46.25
C LYS A 6 33.25 -24.88 46.64
N THR A 7 32.26 -24.08 46.25
CA THR A 7 30.88 -24.16 46.77
C THR A 7 29.87 -23.40 45.89
N ILE A 8 28.74 -24.05 45.60
CA ILE A 8 27.46 -23.42 45.20
C ILE A 8 26.78 -22.91 46.47
N LYS A 9 26.23 -21.69 46.47
CA LYS A 9 25.15 -21.29 47.38
C LYS A 9 24.05 -20.53 46.64
N THR A 10 22.94 -21.23 46.44
CA THR A 10 21.60 -20.67 46.25
C THR A 10 21.04 -20.24 47.61
N LYS A 11 20.35 -19.09 47.68
CA LYS A 11 19.19 -18.75 48.56
C LYS A 11 18.85 -17.26 48.33
N GLN A 12 17.79 -16.92 47.60
CA GLN A 12 16.38 -16.83 48.01
C GLN A 12 16.03 -15.53 48.78
N SER A 13 15.26 -14.68 48.10
CA SER A 13 14.16 -13.80 48.56
C SER A 13 14.35 -12.83 49.74
N SER A 14 14.13 -11.54 49.49
CA SER A 14 13.20 -10.72 50.28
C SER A 14 12.93 -9.35 49.60
N ASN A 15 11.75 -8.82 49.89
CA ASN A 15 11.03 -7.71 49.25
C ASN A 15 11.60 -6.30 49.47
N CYS A 16 11.16 -5.41 48.56
CA CYS A 16 10.96 -3.94 48.66
C CYS A 16 12.17 -3.01 48.53
N PRO A 17 11.99 -1.71 48.14
CA PRO A 17 10.90 -1.07 47.41
C PRO A 17 11.37 -0.16 46.23
N VAL A 18 10.41 0.15 45.36
CA VAL A 18 10.39 1.25 44.39
C VAL A 18 10.94 2.57 44.95
N ASN A 19 12.08 3.04 44.42
CA ASN A 19 12.36 4.46 44.14
C ASN A 19 13.78 4.63 43.57
N CYS A 20 13.94 4.36 42.28
CA CYS A 20 15.07 4.84 41.48
C CYS A 20 14.58 5.25 40.08
N CYS A 21 13.67 6.21 40.00
CA CYS A 21 13.31 6.86 38.73
C CYS A 21 13.81 8.30 38.74
N SER A 22 14.86 8.50 37.95
CA SER A 22 15.51 9.76 37.63
C SER A 22 14.50 10.88 37.29
N THR A 23 14.70 12.04 37.89
CA THR A 23 13.89 13.27 37.76
C THR A 23 13.83 13.83 36.35
N SER A 24 14.66 13.35 35.42
CA SER A 24 14.74 13.82 34.03
C SER A 24 13.55 13.41 33.15
N HIS A 25 12.82 12.34 33.50
CA HIS A 25 11.74 11.80 32.66
C HIS A 25 10.40 12.54 32.82
N LYS A 26 10.22 13.33 33.89
CA LYS A 26 8.97 14.07 34.14
C LYS A 26 8.84 15.32 33.27
N ILE A 27 9.96 15.92 32.88
CA ILE A 27 9.97 17.18 32.11
C ILE A 27 9.62 16.91 30.64
N TRP A 28 10.13 15.81 30.07
CA TRP A 28 9.83 15.43 28.68
C TRP A 28 8.36 15.03 28.47
N SER A 29 7.73 14.39 29.47
CA SER A 29 6.32 14.03 29.39
C SER A 29 5.37 15.23 29.41
N ALA A 30 5.76 16.34 30.06
CA ALA A 30 4.94 17.55 30.11
C ALA A 30 4.98 18.33 28.78
N ILE A 31 6.12 18.35 28.09
CA ILE A 31 6.28 19.02 26.79
C ILE A 31 5.48 18.31 25.70
N ALA A 32 5.46 16.97 25.69
CA ALA A 32 4.64 16.19 24.75
C ALA A 32 3.14 16.43 24.94
N LEU A 33 2.68 16.59 26.19
CA LEU A 33 1.27 16.85 26.49
C LEU A 33 0.83 18.26 26.05
N ALA A 34 1.71 19.27 26.20
CA ALA A 34 1.45 20.63 25.76
C ALA A 34 1.38 20.75 24.22
N GLY A 35 2.23 20.01 23.49
CA GLY A 35 2.18 19.95 22.02
C GLY A 35 0.89 19.35 21.48
N LEU A 36 0.38 18.27 22.11
CA LEU A 36 -0.87 17.63 21.72
C LEU A 36 -2.09 18.53 21.98
N PHE A 37 -2.05 19.34 23.06
CA PHE A 37 -3.09 20.31 23.36
C PHE A 37 -3.11 21.48 22.36
N ALA A 38 -1.95 21.98 21.93
CA ALA A 38 -1.85 23.05 20.93
C ALA A 38 -2.35 22.60 19.54
N CYS A 39 -2.00 21.39 19.09
CA CYS A 39 -2.54 20.84 17.85
C CYS A 39 -4.07 20.60 17.92
N GLY A 40 -4.58 20.16 19.07
CA GLY A 40 -6.03 20.04 19.29
C GLY A 40 -6.75 21.39 19.28
N LEU A 41 -6.14 22.44 19.81
CA LEU A 41 -6.72 23.79 19.86
C LEU A 41 -6.72 24.48 18.49
N ILE A 42 -5.68 24.26 17.66
CA ILE A 42 -5.63 24.80 16.29
C ILE A 42 -6.69 24.13 15.43
N LEU A 43 -6.85 22.81 15.49
CA LEU A 43 -7.95 22.11 14.80
C LEU A 43 -9.32 22.56 15.35
N GLY A 44 -9.46 22.77 16.66
CA GLY A 44 -10.70 23.24 17.26
C GLY A 44 -11.11 24.67 16.88
N LEU A 45 -10.15 25.56 16.62
CA LEU A 45 -10.41 26.96 16.22
C LEU A 45 -10.55 27.13 14.70
N THR A 46 -9.87 26.33 13.88
CA THR A 46 -10.03 26.39 12.41
C THR A 46 -11.39 25.88 11.93
N TYR A 47 -12.12 25.13 12.77
CA TYR A 47 -13.50 24.72 12.50
C TYR A 47 -14.57 25.71 12.98
N ASN A 48 -14.18 26.83 13.61
CA ASN A 48 -15.13 27.72 14.28
C ASN A 48 -15.27 29.12 13.67
N GLU A 49 -14.78 29.34 12.44
CA GLU A 49 -15.01 30.58 11.69
C GLU A 49 -15.42 30.28 10.24
N LYS A 50 -16.65 29.82 10.03
CA LYS A 50 -17.48 30.23 8.89
C LYS A 50 -18.96 30.16 9.28
N GLY A 51 -19.60 31.33 9.24
CA GLY A 51 -21.04 31.45 8.94
C GLY A 51 -21.99 30.91 9.99
N VAL A 52 -22.45 31.82 10.85
CA VAL A 52 -23.79 31.74 11.44
C VAL A 52 -24.80 31.91 10.30
N GLU A 53 -25.11 30.83 9.61
CA GLU A 53 -26.36 30.64 8.90
C GLU A 53 -27.06 29.46 9.57
N ASP A 54 -28.35 29.63 9.86
CA ASP A 54 -29.21 28.73 10.61
C ASP A 54 -28.87 27.25 10.36
N LYS A 55 -28.18 26.60 11.32
CA LYS A 55 -28.06 25.15 11.34
C LYS A 55 -29.45 24.61 11.62
N ILE A 56 -30.17 24.24 10.56
CA ILE A 56 -31.35 23.39 10.62
C ILE A 56 -30.91 22.10 11.31
N SER A 57 -31.17 22.00 12.61
CA SER A 57 -30.96 20.78 13.37
C SER A 57 -31.99 19.77 12.86
N LEU A 58 -31.56 18.89 11.96
CA LEU A 58 -32.40 17.81 11.46
C LEU A 58 -32.90 16.94 12.62
N THR A 59 -34.15 16.48 12.52
CA THR A 59 -34.72 15.55 13.49
C THR A 59 -34.09 14.17 13.32
N VAL A 60 -34.25 13.30 14.32
CA VAL A 60 -33.72 11.92 14.28
C VAL A 60 -34.24 11.18 13.04
N GLU A 61 -35.54 11.31 12.76
CA GLU A 61 -36.19 10.70 11.60
C GLU A 61 -35.60 11.18 10.26
N GLN A 62 -35.21 12.45 10.17
CA GLN A 62 -34.58 13.01 8.97
C GLN A 62 -33.15 12.48 8.79
N CYS A 63 -32.40 12.32 9.88
CA CYS A 63 -31.07 11.73 9.85
C CYS A 63 -31.12 10.25 9.49
N ASP A 64 -32.10 9.50 9.98
CA ASP A 64 -32.32 8.10 9.65
C ASP A 64 -32.70 7.93 8.17
N ALA A 65 -33.55 8.81 7.63
CA ALA A 65 -33.90 8.82 6.21
C ALA A 65 -32.68 9.07 5.30
N ILE A 66 -31.87 10.10 5.61
CA ILE A 66 -30.66 10.43 4.84
C ILE A 66 -29.63 9.29 4.92
N ALA A 67 -29.42 8.71 6.11
CA ALA A 67 -28.51 7.59 6.28
C ALA A 67 -28.95 6.35 5.48
N ASN A 68 -30.24 6.02 5.50
CA ASN A 68 -30.80 4.92 4.73
C ASN A 68 -30.66 5.15 3.23
N GLU A 69 -30.82 6.38 2.76
CA GLU A 69 -30.68 6.72 1.34
C GLU A 69 -29.22 6.62 0.86
N ILE A 70 -28.26 7.10 1.66
CA ILE A 70 -26.81 6.93 1.40
C ILE A 70 -26.46 5.43 1.31
N VAL A 71 -26.96 4.62 2.25
CA VAL A 71 -26.72 3.16 2.26
C VAL A 71 -27.36 2.48 1.05
N ASN A 72 -28.56 2.89 0.64
CA ASN A 72 -29.25 2.31 -0.51
C ASN A 72 -28.54 2.67 -1.84
N MET A 73 -28.09 3.92 -1.97
CA MET A 73 -27.31 4.37 -3.14
C MET A 73 -25.95 3.68 -3.23
N THR A 74 -25.26 3.47 -2.12
CA THR A 74 -23.98 2.73 -2.11
C THR A 74 -24.16 1.24 -2.39
N LYS A 75 -25.26 0.62 -1.94
CA LYS A 75 -25.56 -0.80 -2.23
C LYS A 75 -25.89 -1.08 -3.69
N THR A 76 -26.52 -0.14 -4.38
CA THR A 76 -26.97 -0.32 -5.78
C THR A 76 -25.91 0.06 -6.81
N GLY A 77 -24.73 0.50 -6.37
CA GLY A 77 -23.65 1.00 -7.23
C GLY A 77 -23.93 2.45 -7.63
N VAL A 78 -22.95 3.32 -7.39
CA VAL A 78 -23.07 4.76 -7.66
C VAL A 78 -22.49 5.05 -9.04
N GLY A 79 -23.36 5.20 -10.03
CA GLY A 79 -22.98 5.70 -11.36
C GLY A 79 -22.56 7.18 -11.31
N PRO A 80 -21.83 7.68 -12.31
CA PRO A 80 -21.31 9.05 -12.35
C PRO A 80 -22.41 10.12 -12.20
N GLU A 81 -23.65 9.82 -12.60
CA GLU A 81 -24.82 10.67 -12.47
C GLU A 81 -25.36 10.80 -11.05
N LYS A 82 -25.00 9.89 -10.13
CA LYS A 82 -25.46 9.87 -8.73
C LYS A 82 -24.39 10.31 -7.72
N VAL A 83 -23.17 10.55 -8.18
CA VAL A 83 -22.03 10.97 -7.33
C VAL A 83 -22.29 12.35 -6.73
N GLU A 84 -22.85 13.28 -7.51
CA GLU A 84 -23.16 14.62 -7.03
C GLU A 84 -24.23 14.59 -5.94
N THR A 85 -25.31 13.83 -6.15
CA THR A 85 -26.37 13.62 -5.16
C THR A 85 -25.82 12.97 -3.89
N LEU A 86 -24.95 11.96 -4.02
CA LEU A 86 -24.32 11.30 -2.88
C LEU A 86 -23.46 12.26 -2.05
N ASN A 87 -22.70 13.14 -2.72
CA ASN A 87 -21.90 14.15 -2.04
C ASN A 87 -22.79 15.15 -1.29
N GLN A 88 -23.90 15.59 -1.89
CA GLN A 88 -24.88 16.45 -1.23
C GLN A 88 -25.51 15.79 0.00
N LEU A 89 -25.90 14.50 -0.07
CA LEU A 89 -26.42 13.78 1.09
C LEU A 89 -25.37 13.60 2.19
N LYS A 90 -24.12 13.33 1.82
CA LYS A 90 -23.01 13.21 2.76
C LYS A 90 -22.75 14.53 3.50
N ASP A 91 -22.78 15.65 2.79
CA ASP A 91 -22.59 16.98 3.37
C ASP A 91 -23.76 17.38 4.27
N ALA A 92 -25.00 17.06 3.88
CA ALA A 92 -26.19 17.24 4.72
C ALA A 92 -26.14 16.40 6.00
N TYR A 93 -25.70 15.14 5.91
CA TYR A 93 -25.52 14.27 7.06
C TYR A 93 -24.40 14.76 8.00
N SER A 94 -23.26 15.17 7.44
CA SER A 94 -22.11 15.66 8.21
C SER A 94 -22.43 16.97 8.95
N SER A 95 -23.20 17.86 8.33
CA SER A 95 -23.55 19.16 8.91
C SER A 95 -24.73 19.11 9.88
N GLY A 96 -25.70 18.21 9.66
CA GLY A 96 -26.96 18.15 10.43
C GLY A 96 -27.09 16.96 11.41
N CYS A 97 -26.32 15.88 11.21
CA CYS A 97 -26.50 14.61 11.93
C CYS A 97 -25.23 14.10 12.66
N ALA A 98 -24.12 14.82 12.58
CA ALA A 98 -22.86 14.44 13.24
C ALA A 98 -23.03 14.28 14.77
N GLY A 99 -22.59 13.14 15.29
CA GLY A 99 -22.61 12.82 16.72
C GLY A 99 -23.88 12.12 17.24
N ARG A 100 -24.85 11.79 16.37
CA ARG A 100 -26.05 11.03 16.77
C ARG A 100 -25.96 9.55 16.37
N LEU A 101 -26.46 8.69 17.26
CA LEU A 101 -26.66 7.26 16.99
C LEU A 101 -27.89 7.10 16.10
N VAL A 102 -27.67 6.81 14.82
CA VAL A 102 -28.71 6.45 13.84
C VAL A 102 -29.00 4.96 14.00
N ILE A 103 -30.24 4.62 14.35
CA ILE A 103 -30.67 3.21 14.40
C ILE A 103 -31.13 2.87 12.99
N ILE A 104 -30.22 2.28 12.21
CA ILE A 104 -30.59 1.69 10.93
C ILE A 104 -31.45 0.47 11.24
N GLU A 105 -32.76 0.57 11.04
CA GLU A 105 -33.67 -0.57 11.05
C GLU A 105 -33.25 -1.54 9.94
N ARG A 106 -32.32 -2.44 10.27
CA ARG A 106 -32.11 -3.65 9.49
C ARG A 106 -33.34 -4.50 9.72
N THR A 107 -34.20 -4.58 8.71
CA THR A 107 -35.10 -5.72 8.54
C THR A 107 -34.33 -6.99 8.89
N PRO A 108 -34.89 -7.91 9.71
CA PRO A 108 -34.16 -9.08 10.18
C PRO A 108 -33.59 -9.79 8.96
N VAL A 109 -32.27 -9.82 8.92
CA VAL A 109 -31.50 -10.54 7.92
C VAL A 109 -31.94 -11.99 8.07
N VAL A 110 -32.88 -12.42 7.22
CA VAL A 110 -32.98 -13.82 6.82
C VAL A 110 -31.54 -14.20 6.55
N ALA A 111 -30.99 -15.11 7.35
CA ALA A 111 -29.58 -15.48 7.32
C ALA A 111 -29.15 -15.63 5.86
N ALA A 112 -28.55 -14.57 5.32
CA ALA A 112 -27.96 -14.61 4.02
C ALA A 112 -26.78 -15.52 4.25
N GLU A 113 -26.83 -16.70 3.63
CA GLU A 113 -25.68 -17.57 3.52
C GLU A 113 -24.48 -16.66 3.24
N GLU A 114 -23.55 -16.63 4.18
CA GLU A 114 -22.28 -15.94 4.05
C GLU A 114 -21.54 -16.72 2.97
N LYS A 115 -21.91 -16.45 1.72
CA LYS A 115 -21.17 -16.92 0.56
C LYS A 115 -19.89 -16.13 0.64
N SER A 116 -18.89 -16.68 1.34
CA SER A 116 -17.53 -16.21 1.29
C SER A 116 -17.25 -16.01 -0.18
N GLU A 117 -17.13 -14.77 -0.62
CA GLU A 117 -16.84 -14.47 -2.01
C GLU A 117 -15.42 -15.00 -2.20
N ILE A 118 -15.32 -16.23 -2.72
CA ILE A 118 -14.04 -16.89 -2.93
C ILE A 118 -13.35 -16.02 -3.97
N MET A 119 -12.36 -15.25 -3.52
CA MET A 119 -11.54 -14.44 -4.40
C MET A 119 -11.05 -15.30 -5.56
N SER A 120 -11.15 -14.78 -6.78
CA SER A 120 -10.61 -15.49 -7.92
C SER A 120 -9.10 -15.71 -7.73
N THR A 121 -8.57 -16.78 -8.33
CA THR A 121 -7.14 -17.08 -8.26
C THR A 121 -6.30 -15.91 -8.77
N CYS A 122 -6.73 -15.25 -9.85
CA CYS A 122 -6.01 -14.10 -10.41
C CYS A 122 -5.99 -12.93 -9.43
N SER A 123 -7.12 -12.61 -8.77
CA SER A 123 -7.18 -11.52 -7.81
C SER A 123 -6.31 -11.80 -6.59
N ARG A 124 -6.22 -13.07 -6.16
CA ARG A 124 -5.31 -13.47 -5.08
C ARG A 124 -3.84 -13.37 -5.51
N ILE A 125 -3.50 -13.74 -6.73
CA ILE A 125 -2.15 -13.56 -7.29
C ILE A 125 -1.77 -12.09 -7.30
N GLU A 126 -2.65 -11.22 -7.81
CA GLU A 126 -2.38 -9.79 -7.86
C GLU A 126 -2.15 -9.19 -6.47
N GLN A 127 -2.98 -9.56 -5.50
CA GLN A 127 -2.82 -9.10 -4.12
C GLN A 127 -1.43 -9.47 -3.57
N LEU A 128 -1.01 -10.72 -3.76
CA LEU A 128 0.27 -11.22 -3.26
C LEU A 128 1.47 -10.60 -3.97
N LEU A 129 1.36 -10.30 -5.26
CA LEU A 129 2.43 -9.68 -6.02
C LEU A 129 2.52 -8.17 -5.72
N LYS A 130 1.40 -7.49 -5.52
CA LYS A 130 1.37 -6.07 -5.13
C LYS A 130 2.07 -5.80 -3.79
N GLU A 131 2.03 -6.75 -2.86
CA GLU A 131 2.78 -6.67 -1.59
C GLU A 131 4.30 -6.64 -1.77
N ARG A 132 4.81 -7.01 -2.96
CA ARG A 132 6.24 -6.99 -3.28
C ARG A 132 6.71 -5.68 -3.91
N LEU A 133 5.78 -4.80 -4.29
CA LEU A 133 6.11 -3.55 -4.95
C LEU A 133 6.85 -2.62 -3.97
N ILE A 134 7.92 -2.02 -4.50
CA ILE A 134 8.73 -1.02 -3.80
C ILE A 134 8.15 0.36 -4.15
N PRO A 135 8.18 1.34 -3.24
CA PRO A 135 7.70 2.69 -3.52
C PRO A 135 8.31 3.29 -4.80
N GLU A 136 7.50 4.01 -5.59
CA GLU A 136 7.94 4.63 -6.85
C GLU A 136 9.01 5.72 -6.66
N ASP A 137 9.18 6.25 -5.44
CA ASP A 137 10.16 7.27 -5.09
C ASP A 137 11.49 6.71 -4.56
N ASP A 138 11.68 5.38 -4.59
CA ASP A 138 12.98 4.77 -4.31
C ASP A 138 14.01 5.26 -5.35
N ILE A 139 15.24 5.52 -4.93
CA ILE A 139 16.28 6.06 -5.82
C ILE A 139 17.19 4.97 -6.39
N ARG A 140 17.01 3.72 -5.97
CA ARG A 140 17.83 2.59 -6.39
C ARG A 140 17.27 2.01 -7.67
N TYR A 141 18.07 1.94 -8.74
CA TYR A 141 17.62 1.39 -10.01
C TYR A 141 17.16 -0.08 -9.87
N GLU A 142 17.75 -0.86 -8.96
CA GLU A 142 17.36 -2.25 -8.70
C GLU A 142 15.95 -2.35 -8.14
N ALA A 143 15.45 -1.33 -7.43
CA ALA A 143 14.08 -1.30 -6.96
C ALA A 143 13.10 -1.21 -8.14
N HIS A 144 13.41 -0.34 -9.11
CA HIS A 144 12.63 -0.18 -10.33
C HIS A 144 12.69 -1.43 -11.21
N LEU A 145 13.85 -2.08 -11.36
CA LEU A 145 13.94 -3.36 -12.08
C LEU A 145 13.08 -4.46 -11.42
N ARG A 146 13.05 -4.52 -10.09
CA ARG A 146 12.17 -5.47 -9.37
C ARG A 146 10.69 -5.13 -9.53
N ASN A 147 10.33 -3.85 -9.55
CA ASN A 147 8.97 -3.44 -9.85
C ASN A 147 8.60 -3.81 -11.29
N ALA A 148 9.49 -3.62 -12.27
CA ALA A 148 9.27 -4.00 -13.66
C ALA A 148 9.01 -5.50 -13.82
N ASP A 149 9.81 -6.36 -13.16
CA ASP A 149 9.60 -7.80 -13.14
C ASP A 149 8.28 -8.19 -12.44
N THR A 150 7.95 -7.52 -11.34
CA THR A 150 6.69 -7.74 -10.62
C THR A 150 5.49 -7.36 -11.48
N TYR A 151 5.54 -6.22 -12.17
CA TYR A 151 4.48 -5.77 -13.07
C TYR A 151 4.35 -6.64 -14.31
N SER A 152 5.44 -7.09 -14.93
CA SER A 152 5.34 -8.02 -16.05
C SER A 152 4.77 -9.39 -15.63
N THR A 153 5.10 -9.87 -14.43
CA THR A 153 4.47 -11.05 -13.85
C THR A 153 2.99 -10.84 -13.56
N LEU A 154 2.61 -9.65 -13.05
CA LEU A 154 1.20 -9.26 -12.88
C LEU A 154 0.46 -9.23 -14.21
N ALA A 155 1.09 -8.76 -15.30
CA ALA A 155 0.50 -8.76 -16.63
C ALA A 155 0.31 -10.18 -17.21
N GLU A 156 1.24 -11.10 -16.93
CA GLU A 156 1.20 -12.47 -17.44
C GLU A 156 0.28 -13.40 -16.62
N ARG A 157 0.24 -13.22 -15.29
CA ARG A 157 -0.39 -14.16 -14.33
C ARG A 157 -1.55 -13.56 -13.54
N GLY A 158 -1.71 -12.24 -13.56
CA GLY A 158 -2.79 -11.52 -12.88
C GLY A 158 -4.12 -11.65 -13.62
N CYS A 159 -5.05 -10.75 -13.30
CA CYS A 159 -6.34 -10.73 -13.96
C CYS A 159 -6.22 -10.05 -15.33
N GLU A 160 -6.86 -10.63 -16.35
CA GLU A 160 -6.71 -10.22 -17.76
C GLU A 160 -7.14 -8.75 -17.98
N GLU A 161 -8.17 -8.31 -17.25
CA GLU A 161 -8.68 -6.93 -17.30
C GLU A 161 -7.65 -5.87 -16.89
N ASN A 162 -6.61 -6.25 -16.13
CA ASN A 162 -5.57 -5.35 -15.66
C ASN A 162 -4.25 -5.51 -16.44
N ALA A 163 -4.18 -6.47 -17.36
CA ALA A 163 -2.92 -6.87 -17.99
C ALA A 163 -2.22 -5.69 -18.67
N ASP A 164 -2.94 -4.91 -19.48
CA ASP A 164 -2.34 -3.79 -20.23
C ASP A 164 -1.89 -2.63 -19.32
N MET A 165 -2.58 -2.41 -18.20
CA MET A 165 -2.13 -1.47 -17.17
C MET A 165 -0.78 -1.91 -16.60
N TYR A 166 -0.63 -3.19 -16.23
CA TYR A 166 0.62 -3.70 -15.69
C TYR A 166 1.75 -3.72 -16.73
N LYS A 167 1.47 -3.99 -18.00
CA LYS A 167 2.49 -3.87 -19.07
C LYS A 167 3.03 -2.44 -19.14
N THR A 168 2.15 -1.45 -19.08
CA THR A 168 2.52 -0.04 -19.11
C THR A 168 3.37 0.34 -17.91
N LEU A 169 3.01 -0.13 -16.72
CA LEU A 169 3.79 0.09 -15.50
C LEU A 169 5.16 -0.60 -15.55
N ALA A 170 5.24 -1.82 -16.09
CA ALA A 170 6.50 -2.53 -16.26
C ALA A 170 7.47 -1.75 -17.18
N LEU A 171 6.99 -1.21 -18.29
CA LEU A 171 7.80 -0.39 -19.20
C LEU A 171 8.27 0.90 -18.54
N ARG A 172 7.36 1.60 -17.84
CA ARG A 172 7.70 2.81 -17.08
C ARG A 172 8.83 2.55 -16.08
N GLU A 173 8.79 1.42 -15.37
CA GLU A 173 9.83 1.05 -14.42
C GLU A 173 11.17 0.71 -15.09
N ILE A 174 11.17 0.08 -16.27
CA ILE A 174 12.40 -0.08 -17.08
C ILE A 174 12.98 1.28 -17.49
N GLU A 175 12.14 2.21 -17.95
CA GLU A 175 12.57 3.56 -18.35
C GLU A 175 13.21 4.30 -17.17
N ILE A 176 12.62 4.22 -15.98
CA ILE A 176 13.19 4.81 -14.77
C ILE A 176 14.52 4.13 -14.41
N ALA A 177 14.57 2.79 -14.40
CA ALA A 177 15.78 2.05 -14.07
C ALA A 177 16.95 2.39 -15.01
N THR A 178 16.69 2.44 -16.32
CA THR A 178 17.69 2.79 -17.35
C THR A 178 18.13 4.25 -17.30
N ALA A 179 17.27 5.16 -16.80
CA ALA A 179 17.64 6.55 -16.55
C ALA A 179 18.52 6.71 -15.31
N LEU A 180 18.31 5.90 -14.27
CA LEU A 180 19.10 5.91 -13.04
C LEU A 180 20.45 5.19 -13.22
N GLN A 181 20.45 4.07 -13.93
CA GLN A 181 21.62 3.25 -14.23
C GLN A 181 21.64 2.97 -15.74
N PRO A 182 22.51 3.66 -16.50
CA PRO A 182 22.67 3.39 -17.91
C PRO A 182 23.02 1.92 -18.16
N GLU A 183 22.52 1.40 -19.28
CA GLU A 183 22.63 0.00 -19.69
C GLU A 183 24.08 -0.53 -19.68
N GLU A 184 25.05 0.32 -20.04
CA GLU A 184 26.49 -0.02 -20.06
C GLU A 184 27.07 -0.37 -18.68
N TYR A 185 26.36 -0.02 -17.60
CA TYR A 185 26.76 -0.32 -16.23
C TYR A 185 25.80 -1.30 -15.53
N MET A 186 24.85 -1.88 -16.24
CA MET A 186 23.98 -2.92 -15.68
C MET A 186 24.76 -4.23 -15.54
N THR A 187 24.46 -5.00 -14.49
CA THR A 187 25.04 -6.34 -14.38
C THR A 187 24.39 -7.28 -15.39
N GLU A 188 25.02 -8.43 -15.65
CA GLU A 188 24.42 -9.49 -16.47
C GLU A 188 23.05 -9.90 -15.93
N ASN A 189 22.91 -10.03 -14.60
CA ASN A 189 21.63 -10.37 -13.96
C ASN A 189 20.55 -9.31 -14.20
N ASP A 190 20.91 -8.03 -14.14
CA ASP A 190 19.97 -6.93 -14.39
C ASP A 190 19.53 -6.89 -15.85
N THR A 191 20.48 -7.15 -16.76
CA THR A 191 20.23 -7.30 -18.20
C THR A 191 19.25 -8.43 -18.47
N VAL A 192 19.40 -9.57 -17.78
CA VAL A 192 18.44 -10.69 -17.87
C VAL A 192 17.04 -10.24 -17.45
N ILE A 193 16.90 -9.49 -16.35
CA ILE A 193 15.60 -8.99 -15.89
C ILE A 193 14.94 -8.12 -16.95
N VAL A 194 15.68 -7.21 -17.58
CA VAL A 194 15.15 -6.33 -18.65
C VAL A 194 14.70 -7.15 -19.85
N ILE A 195 15.52 -8.09 -20.31
CA ILE A 195 15.21 -8.94 -21.48
C ILE A 195 14.00 -9.85 -21.20
N ASP A 196 13.95 -10.49 -20.03
CA ASP A 196 12.83 -11.33 -19.61
C ASP A 196 11.55 -10.52 -19.43
N THR A 197 11.66 -9.29 -18.94
CA THR A 197 10.53 -8.36 -18.88
C THR A 197 10.02 -8.06 -20.29
N PHE A 198 10.87 -7.65 -21.23
CA PHE A 198 10.43 -7.43 -22.62
C PHE A 198 9.80 -8.67 -23.26
N LYS A 199 10.34 -9.86 -22.97
CA LYS A 199 9.74 -11.13 -23.40
C LYS A 199 8.32 -11.30 -22.86
N LYS A 200 8.11 -11.18 -21.54
CA LYS A 200 6.79 -11.27 -20.89
C LYS A 200 5.78 -10.25 -21.44
N LEU A 201 6.27 -9.12 -21.93
CA LEU A 201 5.47 -8.07 -22.55
C LEU A 201 5.20 -8.30 -24.06
N ASN A 202 5.68 -9.39 -24.65
CA ASN A 202 5.65 -9.68 -26.09
C ASN A 202 6.37 -8.62 -26.95
N MET A 203 7.52 -8.15 -26.46
CA MET A 203 8.37 -7.11 -27.08
C MET A 203 9.73 -7.69 -27.48
N GLN A 204 9.71 -8.79 -28.26
CA GLN A 204 10.93 -9.51 -28.65
C GLN A 204 11.88 -8.66 -29.49
N ARG A 205 11.37 -7.68 -30.25
CA ARG A 205 12.20 -6.76 -31.03
C ARG A 205 13.02 -5.86 -30.10
N GLU A 206 12.37 -5.29 -29.10
CA GLU A 206 12.98 -4.42 -28.09
C GLU A 206 13.98 -5.19 -27.23
N ALA A 207 13.67 -6.43 -26.87
CA ALA A 207 14.61 -7.33 -26.20
C ALA A 207 15.89 -7.55 -27.02
N LYS A 208 15.74 -7.78 -28.34
CA LYS A 208 16.88 -7.94 -29.27
C LYS A 208 17.66 -6.63 -29.44
N GLU A 209 16.98 -5.50 -29.57
CA GLU A 209 17.63 -4.19 -29.67
C GLU A 209 18.45 -3.86 -28.43
N PHE A 210 17.91 -4.18 -27.24
CA PHE A 210 18.62 -4.04 -25.97
C PHE A 210 19.85 -4.95 -25.89
N LEU A 211 19.70 -6.24 -26.19
CA LEU A 211 20.81 -7.20 -26.19
C LEU A 211 21.93 -6.78 -27.15
N ASN A 212 21.58 -6.37 -28.37
CA ASN A 212 22.53 -5.88 -29.38
C ASN A 212 23.28 -4.62 -28.92
N LYS A 213 22.64 -3.78 -28.11
CA LYS A 213 23.26 -2.57 -27.55
C LYS A 213 24.25 -2.94 -26.45
N ILE A 214 23.89 -3.85 -25.55
CA ILE A 214 24.78 -4.39 -24.53
C ILE A 214 26.01 -5.07 -25.16
N GLU A 215 25.80 -5.91 -26.18
CA GLU A 215 26.90 -6.58 -26.91
C GLU A 215 27.95 -5.58 -27.43
N LYS A 216 27.49 -4.46 -28.02
CA LYS A 216 28.36 -3.43 -28.58
C LYS A 216 29.09 -2.60 -27.52
N LEU A 217 28.53 -2.48 -26.32
CA LEU A 217 29.04 -1.58 -25.28
C LEU A 217 30.02 -2.29 -24.33
N ILE A 218 29.85 -3.59 -24.09
CA ILE A 218 30.50 -4.28 -22.96
C ILE A 218 31.37 -5.48 -23.42
N ASP A 219 31.33 -5.88 -24.69
CA ASP A 219 31.99 -7.12 -25.20
C ASP A 219 31.75 -8.33 -24.27
N PRO A 220 30.47 -8.68 -24.00
CA PRO A 220 30.10 -9.71 -23.06
C PRO A 220 30.53 -11.12 -23.53
N ALA A 221 30.62 -12.07 -22.60
CA ALA A 221 30.93 -13.44 -22.94
C ALA A 221 29.91 -14.02 -23.93
N THR A 222 30.36 -14.77 -24.94
CA THR A 222 29.49 -15.38 -25.96
C THR A 222 28.39 -16.25 -25.33
N ASP A 223 28.69 -16.95 -24.24
CA ASP A 223 27.72 -17.79 -23.52
C ASP A 223 26.55 -16.96 -22.95
N PHE A 224 26.80 -15.72 -22.51
CA PHE A 224 25.76 -14.81 -22.04
C PHE A 224 24.84 -14.38 -23.19
N ILE A 225 25.40 -14.04 -24.34
CA ILE A 225 24.61 -13.68 -25.54
C ILE A 225 23.71 -14.85 -25.96
N LEU A 226 24.26 -16.07 -26.04
CA LEU A 226 23.49 -17.26 -26.39
C LEU A 226 22.36 -17.53 -25.38
N GLN A 227 22.61 -17.34 -24.09
CA GLN A 227 21.59 -17.48 -23.05
C GLN A 227 20.46 -16.46 -23.24
N MET A 228 20.78 -15.21 -23.55
CA MET A 228 19.76 -14.17 -23.74
C MET A 228 18.95 -14.38 -25.02
N GLU A 229 19.58 -14.81 -26.11
CA GLU A 229 18.85 -15.21 -27.32
C GLU A 229 17.90 -16.38 -27.07
N GLN A 230 18.29 -17.34 -26.23
CA GLN A 230 17.41 -18.43 -25.81
C GLN A 230 16.21 -17.89 -25.03
N VAL A 231 16.43 -17.01 -24.05
CA VAL A 231 15.34 -16.37 -23.29
C VAL A 231 14.37 -15.65 -24.22
N ILE A 232 14.86 -14.95 -25.24
CA ILE A 232 14.02 -14.19 -26.18
C ILE A 232 13.16 -15.08 -27.08
N ASN A 233 13.68 -16.25 -27.48
CA ASN A 233 13.04 -17.09 -28.51
C ASN A 233 12.22 -18.27 -27.96
N GLU A 234 12.43 -18.68 -26.71
CA GLU A 234 11.60 -19.68 -26.01
C GLU A 234 10.32 -19.08 -25.42
#